data_AF-A0A7Y4VVZ7-F1
#
_entry.id   AF-A0A7Y4VVZ7-F1
#
_cell.length_a   1.000
_cell.length_b   1.000
_cell.length_c   1.000
_cell.angle_alpha   90.00
_cell.angle_beta   90.00
_cell.angle_gamma   90.00
#
_symmetry.space_group_name_H-M   'P 1'
#
loop_
_entity.id
_entity.type
_entity.pdbx_description
1 polymer ?
#
loop_
_entity_poly.entity_id
_entity_poly.type
_entity_poly.pdbx_seq_one_letter_code
_entity_poly.pdbx_strand_id
1 'polypeptide(L)'
;MVFGLIALILVSVFTAFAAGIDIAPTKIGIESISVSAEDIKPPACSALYLTNIVRGTGTITGTNGNDLILGSSGNDSIDGGAGDDCMEGGDGDDIIEGNSETDVCLGGAGNDSFSNCETELQ
;
A
#
# COMPACT_ATOMS: atom_id res chain seq x y z
N MET A 1 21.22 17.47 -59.43
CA MET A 1 19.81 17.88 -59.63
C MET A 1 18.99 16.68 -59.16
N VAL A 2 18.27 16.68 -58.05
CA VAL A 2 17.23 17.62 -57.64
C VAL A 2 17.25 17.77 -56.12
N PHE A 3 17.21 19.02 -55.66
CA PHE A 3 16.92 19.40 -54.28
C PHE A 3 15.40 19.38 -54.06
N GLY A 4 14.95 18.96 -52.87
CA GLY A 4 13.97 19.77 -52.14
C GLY A 4 12.57 19.18 -51.93
N LEU A 5 12.20 19.25 -50.64
CA LEU A 5 10.86 19.51 -50.10
C LEU A 5 9.85 18.35 -50.09
N ILE A 6 9.60 17.82 -48.90
CA ILE A 6 8.32 18.00 -48.20
C ILE A 6 8.62 17.86 -46.71
N ALA A 7 8.48 19.00 -46.02
CA ALA A 7 8.32 19.03 -44.59
C ALA A 7 6.98 18.39 -44.20
N LEU A 8 6.88 17.94 -42.95
CA LEU A 8 5.62 17.90 -42.21
C LEU A 8 4.67 16.72 -42.50
N ILE A 9 4.86 15.60 -41.80
CA ILE A 9 3.71 14.92 -41.17
C ILE A 9 4.00 14.87 -39.67
N LEU A 10 3.31 15.77 -38.97
CA LEU A 10 3.16 15.81 -37.52
C LEU A 10 2.53 14.50 -37.01
N VAL A 11 3.07 14.02 -35.89
CA VAL A 11 2.32 13.42 -34.76
C VAL A 11 1.49 12.17 -35.06
N SER A 12 2.10 11.01 -34.80
CA SER A 12 1.43 9.82 -34.26
C SER A 12 2.30 9.27 -33.13
N VAL A 13 2.30 9.95 -31.98
CA VAL A 13 1.67 9.42 -30.75
C VAL A 13 2.22 8.05 -30.37
N PHE A 14 3.33 8.05 -29.62
CA PHE A 14 3.24 7.62 -28.23
C PHE A 14 4.31 8.35 -27.43
N THR A 15 3.88 9.40 -26.75
CA THR A 15 4.60 9.92 -25.61
C THR A 15 4.62 8.81 -24.56
N ALA A 16 5.76 8.16 -24.35
CA ALA A 16 6.02 7.50 -23.08
C ALA A 16 6.30 8.62 -22.06
N PHE A 17 5.20 9.23 -21.65
CA PHE A 17 5.09 10.23 -20.61
C PHE A 17 5.28 9.54 -19.26
N ALA A 18 6.20 10.08 -18.45
CA ALA A 18 6.27 9.93 -17.00
C ALA A 18 6.38 8.50 -16.43
N ALA A 19 7.51 7.80 -16.66
CA ALA A 19 8.17 6.91 -15.68
C ALA A 19 9.45 6.30 -16.27
N GLY A 20 10.41 7.13 -16.71
CA GLY A 20 11.86 6.89 -16.70
C GLY A 20 12.51 5.56 -17.14
N ILE A 21 11.82 4.57 -17.72
CA ILE A 21 12.42 3.27 -18.05
C ILE A 21 12.08 2.91 -19.50
N ASP A 22 13.02 3.21 -20.41
CA ASP A 22 13.02 2.77 -21.80
C ASP A 22 13.81 1.44 -21.89
N ILE A 23 13.11 0.32 -22.02
CA ILE A 23 13.72 -1.02 -22.07
C ILE A 23 13.61 -1.62 -23.47
N ALA A 24 14.65 -1.37 -24.28
CA ALA A 24 14.93 -2.12 -25.50
C ALA A 24 15.26 -3.60 -25.18
N PRO A 25 15.09 -4.56 -26.12
CA PRO A 25 15.23 -6.00 -25.87
C PRO A 25 16.69 -6.49 -25.67
N THR A 26 17.58 -5.64 -25.18
CA THR A 26 18.99 -5.97 -24.93
C THR A 26 19.18 -6.22 -23.44
N LYS A 27 19.39 -7.49 -23.09
CA LYS A 27 19.96 -8.02 -21.83
C LYS A 27 20.38 -6.93 -20.83
N ILE A 28 19.56 -6.70 -19.80
CA ILE A 28 19.90 -5.77 -18.73
C ILE A 28 20.92 -6.45 -17.81
N GLY A 29 22.17 -5.99 -17.88
CA GLY A 29 23.19 -6.28 -16.87
C GLY A 29 22.99 -5.33 -15.70
N ILE A 30 22.28 -5.76 -14.67
CA ILE A 30 22.10 -5.00 -13.43
C ILE A 30 23.20 -5.42 -12.45
N GLU A 31 24.21 -4.56 -12.26
CA GLU A 31 25.30 -4.79 -11.29
C GLU A 31 24.89 -4.41 -9.86
N SER A 32 24.00 -3.43 -9.71
CA SER A 32 23.26 -3.18 -8.47
C SER A 32 22.07 -2.26 -8.77
N ILE A 33 20.89 -2.64 -8.30
CA ILE A 33 19.73 -1.76 -8.25
C ILE A 33 19.79 -1.03 -6.90
N SER A 34 19.90 0.29 -6.93
CA SER A 34 19.68 1.13 -5.75
C SER A 34 18.19 1.44 -5.68
N VAL A 35 17.44 0.68 -4.89
CA VAL A 35 16.05 1.02 -4.57
C VAL A 35 16.10 1.98 -3.38
N SER A 36 15.50 3.16 -3.51
CA SER A 36 15.25 4.00 -2.35
C SER A 36 14.25 3.29 -1.45
N ALA A 37 14.44 3.36 -0.13
CA ALA A 37 13.52 2.73 0.83
C ALA A 37 12.08 3.26 0.68
N GLU A 38 11.91 4.47 0.12
CA GLU A 38 10.59 5.01 -0.24
C GLU A 38 9.86 4.22 -1.34
N ASP A 39 10.59 3.59 -2.27
CA ASP A 39 10.02 2.77 -3.36
C ASP A 39 9.76 1.31 -2.93
N ILE A 40 10.29 0.90 -1.77
CA ILE A 40 9.87 -0.28 -1.02
C ILE A 40 9.23 0.21 0.28
N LYS A 41 8.22 1.08 0.19
CA LYS A 41 7.26 1.15 1.30
C LYS A 41 6.65 -0.26 1.36
N PRO A 42 6.95 -1.10 2.37
CA PRO A 42 6.21 -2.35 2.50
C PRO A 42 4.74 -1.97 2.41
N PRO A 43 3.90 -2.74 1.66
CA PRO A 43 2.47 -2.54 1.78
C PRO A 43 2.21 -2.50 3.27
N ALA A 44 1.45 -1.50 3.69
CA ALA A 44 1.14 -1.14 5.06
C ALA A 44 1.02 -2.38 5.97
N CYS A 45 0.54 -3.49 5.44
CA CYS A 45 0.70 -4.81 6.01
C CYS A 45 1.59 -5.74 5.18
N SER A 46 2.89 -5.82 5.48
CA SER A 46 3.72 -6.88 4.92
C SER A 46 3.51 -8.15 5.74
N ALA A 47 2.80 -9.12 5.18
CA ALA A 47 2.49 -10.43 5.77
C ALA A 47 3.72 -11.30 6.14
N LEU A 48 4.94 -10.75 6.10
CA LEU A 48 6.20 -11.43 6.35
C LEU A 48 6.55 -11.57 7.85
N TYR A 49 5.73 -11.03 8.76
CA TYR A 49 5.97 -11.11 10.21
C TYR A 49 4.73 -11.33 11.07
N LEU A 50 3.58 -11.67 10.47
CA LEU A 50 2.30 -11.83 11.18
C LEU A 50 2.07 -13.31 11.47
N THR A 51 1.79 -13.63 12.73
CA THR A 51 1.58 -15.02 13.20
C THR A 51 0.12 -15.43 13.23
N ASN A 52 -0.78 -14.44 13.29
CA ASN A 52 -2.20 -14.64 13.51
C ASN A 52 -3.00 -13.88 12.46
N ILE A 53 -4.16 -14.44 12.05
CA ILE A 53 -5.10 -13.78 11.14
C ILE A 53 -6.46 -13.78 11.82
N VAL A 54 -6.97 -12.58 12.09
CA VAL A 54 -8.26 -12.33 12.73
C VAL A 54 -9.19 -11.68 11.70
N ARG A 55 -10.40 -12.19 11.55
CA ARG A 55 -11.41 -11.64 10.63
C ARG A 55 -12.73 -11.54 11.35
N GLY A 56 -13.42 -10.41 11.23
CA GLY A 56 -14.63 -10.17 11.99
C GLY A 56 -15.46 -9.00 11.49
N THR A 57 -16.55 -8.74 12.19
CA THR A 57 -17.48 -7.62 11.97
C THR A 57 -17.91 -7.10 13.34
N GLY A 58 -18.12 -5.79 13.50
CA GLY A 58 -18.40 -5.16 14.77
C GLY A 58 -17.14 -5.08 15.63
N THR A 59 -17.14 -5.72 16.81
CA THR A 59 -15.97 -5.69 17.71
C THR A 59 -15.00 -6.82 17.39
N ILE A 60 -13.76 -6.45 17.07
CA ILE A 60 -12.67 -7.35 16.73
C ILE A 60 -11.51 -7.06 17.68
N THR A 61 -10.97 -8.11 18.30
CA THR A 61 -9.81 -8.00 19.18
C THR A 61 -8.76 -8.99 18.70
N GLY A 62 -7.55 -8.49 18.49
CA GLY A 62 -6.36 -9.27 18.18
C GLY A 62 -5.85 -10.03 19.40
N THR A 63 -4.58 -10.40 19.32
CA THR A 63 -3.91 -11.24 20.31
C THR A 63 -2.74 -10.50 20.93
N ASN A 64 -1.84 -11.21 21.62
CA ASN A 64 -0.64 -10.62 22.19
C ASN A 64 0.56 -10.69 21.23
N GLY A 65 0.34 -10.93 19.95
CA GLY A 65 1.43 -10.91 18.99
C GLY A 65 0.93 -10.74 17.57
N ASN A 66 1.73 -10.05 16.77
CA ASN A 66 1.55 -9.64 15.39
C ASN A 66 0.38 -10.30 14.64
N ASP A 67 -0.71 -9.55 14.59
CA ASP A 67 -1.98 -9.94 14.02
C ASP A 67 -2.21 -9.29 12.64
N LEU A 68 -2.85 -10.04 11.75
CA LEU A 68 -3.53 -9.50 10.56
C LEU A 68 -5.02 -9.44 10.89
N ILE A 69 -5.52 -8.26 11.18
CA ILE A 69 -6.93 -8.04 11.51
C ILE A 69 -7.64 -7.43 10.31
N LEU A 70 -8.68 -8.11 9.83
CA LEU A 70 -9.48 -7.68 8.70
C LEU A 70 -10.95 -7.54 9.14
N GLY A 71 -11.41 -6.30 9.19
CA GLY A 71 -12.80 -5.91 9.26
C GLY A 71 -13.53 -6.18 7.94
N SER A 72 -14.74 -5.64 7.85
CA SER A 72 -15.69 -5.96 6.82
C SER A 72 -16.49 -4.74 6.36
N SER A 73 -17.73 -4.94 5.93
CA SER A 73 -18.66 -3.85 5.74
C SER A 73 -19.43 -3.56 7.04
N GLY A 74 -19.61 -2.28 7.37
CA GLY A 74 -20.22 -1.81 8.60
C GLY A 74 -19.21 -1.09 9.48
N ASN A 75 -19.69 -0.44 10.54
CA ASN A 75 -18.82 0.28 11.46
C ASN A 75 -18.19 -0.71 12.44
N ASP A 76 -16.90 -0.96 12.27
CA ASP A 76 -16.11 -1.92 13.04
C ASP A 76 -15.31 -1.20 14.14
N SER A 77 -15.08 -1.91 15.25
CA SER A 77 -14.23 -1.48 16.36
C SER A 77 -13.13 -2.52 16.52
N ILE A 78 -11.93 -2.15 16.11
CA ILE A 78 -10.77 -3.03 16.00
C ILE A 78 -9.75 -2.64 17.08
N ASP A 79 -9.35 -3.63 17.87
CA ASP A 79 -8.30 -3.55 18.88
C ASP A 79 -7.18 -4.53 18.47
N GLY A 80 -5.98 -4.02 18.19
CA GLY A 80 -4.79 -4.79 17.78
C GLY A 80 -4.33 -5.77 18.84
N GLY A 81 -4.44 -5.39 20.12
CA GLY A 81 -3.82 -6.11 21.22
C GLY A 81 -2.38 -5.68 21.43
N ALA A 82 -1.43 -6.61 21.46
CA ALA A 82 -0.01 -6.29 21.64
C ALA A 82 0.81 -6.90 20.52
N GLY A 83 1.95 -6.28 20.18
CA GLY A 83 2.78 -6.69 19.05
C GLY A 83 2.61 -5.79 17.85
N ASP A 84 3.36 -6.08 16.78
CA ASP A 84 3.31 -5.27 15.55
C ASP A 84 2.12 -5.73 14.68
N ASP A 85 1.01 -4.99 14.74
CA ASP A 85 -0.23 -5.41 14.10
C ASP A 85 -0.49 -4.73 12.74
N CYS A 86 -1.27 -5.44 11.92
CA CYS A 86 -1.88 -4.91 10.71
C CYS A 86 -3.39 -4.95 10.86
N MET A 87 -4.05 -3.82 10.69
CA MET A 87 -5.50 -3.69 10.81
C MET A 87 -6.08 -3.03 9.57
N GLU A 88 -7.13 -3.63 9.00
CA GLU A 88 -7.94 -3.06 7.90
C GLU A 88 -9.41 -2.99 8.35
N GLY A 89 -10.00 -1.80 8.38
CA GLY A 89 -11.39 -1.55 8.79
C GLY A 89 -12.40 -2.05 7.76
N GLY A 90 -12.24 -1.63 6.52
CA GLY A 90 -13.09 -2.04 5.40
C GLY A 90 -14.02 -0.92 4.95
N ASP A 91 -15.30 -1.20 4.75
CA ASP A 91 -16.29 -0.17 4.40
C ASP A 91 -17.06 0.21 5.67
N GLY A 92 -17.12 1.47 6.08
CA GLY A 92 -17.82 1.88 7.30
C GLY A 92 -17.12 3.06 7.97
N ASP A 93 -17.72 3.60 9.03
CA ASP A 93 -16.98 4.50 9.92
C ASP A 93 -16.36 3.65 11.04
N ASP A 94 -15.06 3.35 10.92
CA ASP A 94 -14.37 2.39 11.79
C ASP A 94 -13.58 3.07 12.93
N ILE A 95 -13.39 2.34 14.03
CA ILE A 95 -12.52 2.74 15.15
C ILE A 95 -11.41 1.70 15.26
N ILE A 96 -10.17 2.10 15.06
CA ILE A 96 -9.01 1.21 15.03
C ILE A 96 -7.99 1.65 16.08
N GLU A 97 -7.66 0.77 17.02
CA GLU A 97 -6.68 0.98 18.08
C GLU A 97 -5.56 -0.07 17.96
N GLY A 98 -4.32 0.37 17.70
CA GLY A 98 -3.16 -0.54 17.64
C GLY A 98 -2.61 -0.91 19.03
N ASN A 99 -2.80 -0.04 20.01
CA ASN A 99 -2.19 -0.06 21.34
C ASN A 99 -0.70 0.22 21.37
N SER A 100 0.14 -0.81 21.38
CA SER A 100 1.57 -0.73 21.70
C SER A 100 2.36 -1.35 20.57
N GLU A 101 3.64 -1.00 20.49
CA GLU A 101 4.52 -1.42 19.41
C GLU A 101 4.18 -0.73 18.07
N THR A 102 4.61 -1.28 16.93
CA THR A 102 4.50 -0.60 15.62
C THR A 102 3.34 -1.16 14.82
N ASP A 103 2.25 -0.41 14.83
CA ASP A 103 1.00 -0.83 14.18
C ASP A 103 0.76 -0.15 12.85
N VAL A 104 0.12 -0.86 11.94
CA VAL A 104 -0.31 -0.30 10.66
C VAL A 104 -1.81 -0.44 10.50
N CYS A 105 -2.45 0.71 10.33
CA CYS A 105 -3.90 0.83 10.30
C CYS A 105 -4.36 1.38 8.96
N LEU A 106 -5.28 0.67 8.32
CA LEU A 106 -6.00 1.09 7.13
C LEU A 106 -7.48 1.19 7.49
N GLY A 107 -8.07 2.37 7.33
CA GLY A 107 -9.50 2.56 7.59
C GLY A 107 -10.33 1.92 6.49
N GLY A 108 -10.05 2.32 5.25
CA GLY A 108 -10.84 1.91 4.10
C GLY A 108 -11.86 3.00 3.75
N ALA A 109 -13.08 2.63 3.39
CA ALA A 109 -14.07 3.59 2.95
C ALA A 109 -14.95 4.08 4.10
N GLY A 110 -14.79 5.34 4.51
CA GLY A 110 -15.70 6.00 5.44
C GLY A 110 -14.97 7.06 6.25
N ASN A 111 -15.49 7.40 7.44
CA ASN A 111 -14.83 8.32 8.36
C ASN A 111 -14.26 7.56 9.54
N ASP A 112 -13.00 7.15 9.40
CA ASP A 112 -12.34 6.29 10.36
C ASP A 112 -11.61 7.09 11.44
N SER A 113 -11.52 6.49 12.62
CA SER A 113 -10.80 7.02 13.77
C SER A 113 -9.69 6.05 14.18
N PHE A 114 -8.47 6.58 14.29
CA PHE A 114 -7.28 5.80 14.63
C PHE A 114 -6.68 6.27 15.95
N SER A 115 -6.15 5.33 16.73
CA SER A 115 -5.33 5.62 17.91
C SER A 115 -4.18 4.64 18.03
N ASN A 116 -2.99 5.15 18.35
CA ASN A 116 -1.76 4.35 18.46
C ASN A 116 -1.50 3.55 17.17
N CYS A 117 -1.49 4.24 16.03
CA CYS A 117 -1.21 3.69 14.71
C CYS A 117 -0.01 4.43 14.12
N GLU A 118 0.99 3.69 13.65
CA GLU A 118 2.27 4.27 13.20
C GLU A 118 2.17 4.69 11.74
N THR A 119 1.38 3.95 10.96
CA THR A 119 0.95 4.35 9.62
C THR A 119 -0.56 4.40 9.55
N GLU A 120 -1.09 5.59 9.30
CA GLU A 120 -2.49 5.83 8.99
C GLU A 120 -2.61 5.99 7.47
N LEU A 121 -3.23 5.00 6.80
CA LEU A 121 -3.72 5.18 5.43
C LEU A 121 -5.24 5.36 5.50
N GLN A 122 -5.68 6.57 5.15
CA GLN A 122 -7.09 6.93 4.94
C GLN A 122 -7.56 6.41 3.58
#